data_AF-A0A4Q4D492-F1
#
_entry.id   AF-A0A4Q4D492-F1
#
_cell.length_a   1.000
_cell.length_b   1.000
_cell.length_c   1.000
_cell.angle_alpha   90.00
_cell.angle_beta   90.00
_cell.angle_gamma   90.00
#
_symmetry.space_group_name_H-M   'P 1'
#
loop_
_entity.id
_entity.type
_entity.pdbx_description
1 polymer ?
#
loop_
_entity_poly.entity_id
_entity_poly.type
_entity_poly.pdbx_seq_one_letter_code
_entity_poly.pdbx_strand_id
1 'polypeptide(L)' 'MDAAESAGRRALREVLTDHPVGAPVVLGVSGGADSLALAAVAAFVARGDGRPVRAVVVDHGLQE' A
#
# COMPACT_ATOMS: atom_id res chain seq x y z
N MET A 1 5.89 8.87 -15.21
CA MET A 1 5.01 8.20 -14.24
C MET A 1 3.81 7.71 -15.03
N ASP A 2 3.51 6.42 -14.98
CA ASP A 2 2.38 5.84 -15.73
C ASP A 2 1.04 6.36 -15.14
N ALA A 3 0.00 6.46 -15.97
CA ALA A 3 -1.34 6.88 -15.56
C ALA A 3 -1.91 5.99 -14.44
N ALA A 4 -1.68 4.67 -14.51
CA ALA A 4 -2.12 3.74 -13.48
C ALA A 4 -1.47 4.03 -12.11
N GLU A 5 -0.18 4.35 -12.11
CA GLU A 5 0.56 4.72 -10.90
C GLU A 5 0.05 6.04 -10.31
N SER A 6 -0.24 7.03 -11.17
CA SER A 6 -0.85 8.30 -10.76
C SER A 6 -2.19 8.09 -10.08
N ALA A 7 -3.05 7.30 -10.73
CA ALA A 7 -4.38 6.98 -10.24
C ALA A 7 -4.33 6.26 -8.90
N GLY A 8 -3.43 5.27 -8.74
CA GLY A 8 -3.23 4.56 -7.49
C GLY A 8 -2.81 5.48 -6.34
N ARG A 9 -1.84 6.39 -6.59
CA ARG A 9 -1.40 7.36 -5.57
C ARG A 9 -2.51 8.31 -5.15
N ARG A 10 -3.31 8.78 -6.11
CA ARG A 10 -4.46 9.65 -5.83
C ARG A 10 -5.50 8.92 -5.00
N ALA A 11 -5.93 7.74 -5.44
CA ALA A 11 -6.93 6.94 -4.74
C ALA A 11 -6.49 6.63 -3.32
N LEU A 12 -5.22 6.28 -3.11
CA LEU A 12 -4.73 5.99 -1.77
C LEU A 12 -4.71 7.23 -0.86
N ARG A 13 -4.34 8.41 -1.37
CA ARG A 13 -4.43 9.65 -0.57
C ARG A 13 -5.86 9.95 -0.15
N GLU A 14 -6.82 9.76 -1.06
CA GLU A 14 -8.25 9.92 -0.76
C GLU A 14 -8.70 8.97 0.34
N VAL A 15 -8.30 7.69 0.32
CA VAL A 15 -8.59 6.75 1.42
C VAL A 15 -7.97 7.18 2.75
N LEU A 16 -6.75 7.73 2.72
CA LEU A 16 -6.05 8.13 3.94
C LEU A 16 -6.62 9.39 4.60
N THR A 17 -7.47 10.18 3.93
CA THR A 17 -8.11 11.35 4.56
C THR A 17 -9.14 10.95 5.63
N ASP A 18 -9.68 9.73 5.54
CA ASP A 18 -10.65 9.20 6.50
C ASP A 18 -9.99 8.69 7.80
N HIS A 19 -8.65 8.74 7.87
CA HIS A 19 -7.87 8.25 9.00
C HIS A 19 -7.04 9.37 9.65
N PRO A 20 -6.77 9.28 10.96
CA PRO A 20 -5.91 10.24 11.66
C PRO A 20 -4.58 10.45 10.95
N VAL A 21 -4.07 11.68 11.00
CA VAL A 21 -2.74 12.01 10.51
C VAL A 21 -1.71 11.15 11.25
N GLY A 22 -0.78 10.55 10.50
CA GLY A 22 0.24 9.68 11.07
C GLY A 22 -0.22 8.26 11.40
N ALA A 23 -1.51 7.92 11.22
CA ALA A 23 -1.98 6.54 11.39
C ALA A 23 -1.20 5.60 10.45
N PRO A 24 -0.76 4.42 10.94
CA PRO A 24 0.04 3.49 10.15
C PRO A 24 -0.79 2.87 9.03
N VAL A 25 -0.14 2.62 7.89
CA VAL A 25 -0.72 1.89 6.75
C VAL A 25 -0.21 0.46 6.78
N VAL A 26 -1.12 -0.51 6.87
CA VAL A 26 -0.78 -1.94 6.88
C VAL A 26 -1.45 -2.61 5.69
N LEU A 27 -0.69 -3.32 4.86
CA LEU A 27 -1.19 -4.01 3.68
C LEU A 27 -0.94 -5.51 3.78
N GLY A 28 -1.96 -6.31 3.48
CA GLY A 28 -1.77 -7.71 3.14
C GLY A 28 -1.21 -7.83 1.71
N VAL A 29 -0.11 -8.56 1.54
CA VAL A 29 0.53 -8.80 0.24
C VAL A 29 0.54 -10.29 -0.03
N SER A 30 -0.16 -10.72 -1.08
CA SER A 30 -0.28 -12.14 -1.44
C SER A 30 0.89 -12.66 -2.28
N GLY A 31 1.73 -11.76 -2.79
CA GLY A 31 2.79 -12.07 -3.77
C GLY A 31 2.36 -11.91 -5.23
N GLY A 32 1.08 -11.65 -5.49
CA GLY A 32 0.59 -11.31 -6.83
C GLY A 32 0.99 -9.90 -7.26
N ALA A 33 1.09 -9.67 -8.58
CA ALA A 33 1.52 -8.41 -9.17
C ALA A 33 0.71 -7.20 -8.69
N ASP A 34 -0.62 -7.33 -8.60
CA ASP A 34 -1.49 -6.25 -8.15
C ASP A 34 -1.23 -5.85 -6.70
N SER A 35 -1.04 -6.84 -5.82
CA SER A 35 -0.76 -6.60 -4.40
C SER A 35 0.61 -5.94 -4.19
N LEU A 36 1.60 -6.30 -5.00
CA LEU A 36 2.91 -5.67 -5.01
C LEU A 36 2.87 -4.24 -5.56
N ALA A 37 2.11 -4.01 -6.63
CA ALA A 37 1.90 -2.68 -7.17
C ALA A 37 1.22 -1.75 -6.16
N LEU A 38 0.19 -2.25 -5.47
CA LEU A 38 -0.47 -1.51 -4.39
C LEU A 38 0.48 -1.22 -3.23
N ALA A 39 1.32 -2.19 -2.83
CA ALA A 39 2.32 -1.99 -1.77
C ALA A 39 3.35 -0.91 -2.16
N ALA A 40 3.79 -0.87 -3.41
CA ALA A 40 4.70 0.17 -3.91
C ALA A 40 4.06 1.56 -3.90
N VAL A 41 2.80 1.67 -4.34
CA VAL A 41 2.02 2.92 -4.26
C VAL A 41 1.88 3.36 -2.80
N ALA A 42 1.59 2.44 -1.88
CA ALA A 42 1.44 2.75 -0.47
C ALA A 42 2.73 3.20 0.19
N ALA A 43 3.86 2.57 -0.13
CA ALA A 43 5.16 3.01 0.34
C ALA A 43 5.49 4.45 -0.12
N PHE A 44 5.15 4.78 -1.38
CA PHE A 44 5.36 6.13 -1.91
C PHE A 44 4.49 7.17 -1.20
N VAL A 45 3.19 6.93 -1.09
CA VAL A 45 2.24 7.89 -0.50
C VAL A 45 2.51 8.06 0.99
N ALA A 46 2.66 6.97 1.74
CA ALA A 46 2.91 7.02 3.18
C ALA A 46 4.21 7.76 3.52
N ARG A 47 5.26 7.61 2.71
CA ARG A 47 6.52 8.38 2.88
C ARG A 47 6.29 9.88 2.72
N GLY A 48 5.48 10.30 1.73
CA GLY A 48 5.14 11.70 1.52
C GLY A 48 4.32 12.29 2.69
N ASP A 49 3.45 11.48 3.29
CA ASP A 49 2.55 11.89 4.37
C ASP A 49 3.13 11.66 5.78
N GLY A 50 4.38 11.19 5.90
CA GLY A 50 5.03 10.90 7.18
C GLY A 50 4.39 9.75 7.96
N ARG A 51 3.70 8.82 7.28
CA ARG A 51 3.01 7.68 7.89
C ARG A 51 3.93 6.44 7.90
N PRO A 52 3.94 5.66 9.00
CA PRO A 52 4.56 4.33 8.98
C PRO A 52 3.83 3.41 8.00
N VAL A 53 4.56 2.60 7.24
CA VAL A 53 3.99 1.62 6.30
C VAL A 53 4.53 0.22 6.58
N ARG A 54 3.67 -0.80 6.53
CA ARG A 54 4.04 -2.21 6.70
C ARG A 54 3.32 -3.09 5.67
N ALA A 55 4.07 -3.97 5.04
CA ALA A 55 3.53 -5.07 4.26
C ALA A 55 3.54 -6.35 5.10
N VAL A 56 2.45 -7.11 5.07
CA VAL A 56 2.26 -8.38 5.78
C VAL A 56 1.98 -9.44 4.74
N VAL A 57 2.81 -10.47 4.71
CA VAL A 57 2.58 -11.68 3.91
C VAL A 57 2.09 -12.76 4.85
N VAL A 58 1.02 -13.46 4.47
CA VAL A 58 0.52 -14.62 5.20
C VAL A 58 1.06 -15.86 4.50
N ASP A 59 1.92 -16.59 5.19
CA ASP A 59 2.33 -17.91 4.75
C ASP A 59 1.18 -18.89 5.00
N HIS A 60 0.60 -19.40 3.92
CA HIS A 60 -0.52 -20.34 3.95
C HIS A 60 -0.06 -21.81 3.92
N GLY A 61 1.25 -22.09 3.87
CA GLY A 61 1.77 -23.45 3.76
C GLY A 61 1.41 -24.17 2.46
N LEU A 62 1.13 -23.41 1.38
CA LEU A 62 0.72 -23.96 0.08
C LEU A 62 1.89 -24.57 -0.74
N GLN A 63 3.11 -24.48 -0.23
CA GLN A 63 4.30 -25.09 -0.83
C GLN A 63 4.65 -26.37 -0.05
N GLU A 64 4.03 -27.47 -0.46
CA GLU A 64 4.56 -28.83 -0.27
C GLU A 64 5.18 -29.32 -1.58
#